data_AF-A0A965MGV0-F1
#
_entry.id   AF-A0A965MGV0-F1
#
_cell.length_a   1.000
_cell.length_b   1.000
_cell.length_c   1.000
_cell.angle_alpha   90.00
_cell.angle_beta   90.00
_cell.angle_gamma   90.00
#
_symmetry.space_group_name_H-M   'P 1'
#
loop_
_entity.id
_entity.type
_entity.pdbx_description
1 polymer ?
#
loop_
_entity_poly.entity_id
_entity_poly.type
_entity_poly.pdbx_seq_one_letter_code
_entity_poly.pdbx_strand_id
1 'polypeptide(L)'
;MNNGQSNGAAKCPFTGAIVKQSAGGGTRNRDWWPNQLNLSVLRQHTTASNPMGAAFNYAEAFQSLDLKAVKEDIFELMTTSQDWWPADYGHYGPFFIRMAWHSAGTYRIADGRGGAGAGTQRFAPLNSWPDNANLDKARLLLWPIKQKYGKKISWADLMILAGNCALESMGFKTFGFAGGREDVWEPEEDIYWGAEQEWLGDKRYSGERDLENPLAAVQMGLIYVNPEGPNGNPDPLLAAHDIRETFGRMAMNDEETVALIAGGHTFGKTHGAADPSKYVEAEPAGADIVEQNLGWKNNFGTGNAQYTITSGLEGA
;
A
#
# COMPACT_ATOMS: atom_id res chain seq x y z
N MET A 1 -41.97 -57.63 -0.49
CA MET A 1 -40.76 -57.51 0.34
C MET A 1 -39.72 -56.74 -0.46
N ASN A 2 -39.15 -55.70 0.18
CA ASN A 2 -38.01 -54.89 -0.24
C ASN A 2 -36.83 -55.76 -0.75
N ASN A 3 -35.87 -55.30 -1.55
CA ASN A 3 -35.05 -54.10 -1.36
C ASN A 3 -34.16 -53.90 -2.59
N GLY A 4 -33.76 -52.66 -2.91
CA GLY A 4 -32.50 -52.46 -3.64
C GLY A 4 -32.36 -51.32 -4.66
N GLN A 5 -32.94 -50.14 -4.47
CA GLN A 5 -32.43 -48.94 -5.16
C GLN A 5 -31.28 -48.34 -4.33
N SER A 6 -30.05 -48.52 -4.80
CA SER A 6 -28.88 -47.85 -4.24
C SER A 6 -28.85 -46.39 -4.73
N ASN A 7 -29.35 -45.47 -3.90
CA ASN A 7 -29.12 -44.04 -4.06
C ASN A 7 -27.66 -43.71 -3.71
N GLY A 8 -26.78 -43.81 -4.71
CA GLY A 8 -25.42 -43.28 -4.67
C GLY A 8 -25.39 -41.77 -4.97
N ALA A 9 -26.14 -40.97 -4.20
CA ALA A 9 -25.95 -39.52 -4.21
C ALA A 9 -24.80 -39.20 -3.24
N ALA A 10 -23.68 -38.78 -3.80
CA ALA A 10 -22.49 -38.35 -3.09
C ALA A 10 -22.84 -37.39 -1.95
N LYS A 11 -22.36 -37.71 -0.75
CA LYS A 11 -22.51 -36.92 0.48
C LYS A 11 -21.68 -35.63 0.43
N CYS A 12 -22.03 -34.69 -0.44
CA CYS A 12 -21.61 -33.30 -0.25
C CYS A 12 -22.64 -32.65 0.70
N PRO A 13 -22.27 -32.27 1.94
CA PRO A 13 -23.21 -31.71 2.91
C PRO A 13 -23.69 -30.30 2.54
N PHE A 14 -23.15 -29.71 1.48
CA PHE A 14 -23.57 -28.41 0.97
C PHE A 14 -24.83 -28.60 0.12
N THR A 15 -25.98 -28.15 0.65
CA THR A 15 -27.17 -27.98 -0.17
C THR A 15 -26.83 -26.91 -1.21
N GLY A 16 -27.06 -27.18 -2.50
CA GLY A 16 -26.80 -26.24 -3.60
C GLY A 16 -27.70 -24.98 -3.59
N ALA A 17 -28.15 -24.54 -2.40
CA ALA A 17 -28.87 -23.31 -2.21
C ALA A 17 -27.93 -22.13 -2.44
N ILE A 18 -28.38 -21.17 -3.26
CA ILE A 18 -27.68 -19.92 -3.48
C ILE A 18 -27.61 -19.18 -2.14
N VAL A 19 -26.39 -19.08 -1.61
CA VAL A 19 -26.10 -18.34 -0.38
C VAL A 19 -26.32 -16.86 -0.66
N LYS A 20 -27.34 -16.24 -0.05
CA LYS A 20 -27.69 -14.82 -0.27
C LYS A 20 -26.70 -13.84 0.37
N GLN A 21 -25.91 -14.28 1.34
CA GLN A 21 -24.98 -13.46 2.13
C GLN A 21 -23.71 -14.26 2.39
N SER A 22 -22.54 -13.67 2.11
CA SER A 22 -21.25 -14.32 2.39
C SER A 22 -21.04 -14.55 3.89
N ALA A 23 -20.14 -15.48 4.23
CA ALA A 23 -19.79 -15.74 5.62
C ALA A 23 -19.26 -14.45 6.28
N GLY A 24 -19.93 -14.03 7.36
CA GLY A 24 -19.61 -12.77 8.06
C GLY A 24 -20.37 -11.54 7.57
N GLY A 25 -21.26 -11.66 6.57
CA GLY A 25 -22.21 -10.61 6.18
C GLY A 25 -23.36 -10.45 7.18
N GLY A 26 -24.03 -9.29 7.15
CA GLY A 26 -25.11 -8.92 8.07
C GLY A 26 -24.64 -8.13 9.31
N THR A 27 -25.61 -7.69 10.11
CA THR A 27 -25.39 -6.86 11.30
C THR A 27 -24.50 -7.57 12.34
N ARG A 28 -23.47 -6.89 12.82
CA ARG A 28 -22.51 -7.36 13.82
C ARG A 28 -22.73 -6.64 15.16
N ASN A 29 -22.11 -7.13 16.24
CA ASN A 29 -22.26 -6.54 17.58
C ASN A 29 -21.93 -5.04 17.63
N ARG A 30 -20.90 -4.59 16.90
CA ARG A 30 -20.53 -3.17 16.83
C ARG A 30 -21.57 -2.29 16.13
N ASP A 31 -22.43 -2.86 15.28
CA ASP A 31 -23.51 -2.08 14.67
C ASP A 31 -24.62 -1.77 15.69
N TRP A 32 -24.86 -2.69 16.63
CA TRP A 32 -25.81 -2.48 17.73
C TRP A 32 -25.22 -1.63 18.86
N TRP A 33 -23.94 -1.83 19.18
CA TRP A 33 -23.23 -1.15 20.26
C TRP A 33 -21.93 -0.53 19.73
N PRO A 34 -22.00 0.58 18.99
CA PRO A 34 -20.83 1.18 18.33
C PRO A 34 -19.73 1.63 19.29
N ASN A 35 -20.10 1.96 20.53
CA ASN A 35 -19.18 2.39 21.58
C ASN A 35 -18.71 1.23 22.49
N GLN A 36 -19.04 -0.02 22.15
CA GLN A 36 -18.53 -1.18 22.91
C GLN A 36 -17.01 -1.28 22.72
N LEU A 37 -16.29 -1.54 23.83
CA LEU A 37 -14.84 -1.73 23.81
C LEU A 37 -14.43 -2.81 22.80
N ASN A 38 -13.53 -2.46 21.88
CA ASN A 38 -13.03 -3.40 20.88
C ASN A 38 -11.85 -4.22 21.42
N LEU A 39 -12.07 -5.52 21.64
CA LEU A 39 -11.03 -6.47 22.05
C LEU A 39 -10.39 -7.24 20.87
N SER A 40 -10.76 -6.96 19.61
CA SER A 40 -10.12 -7.60 18.44
C SER A 40 -8.64 -7.22 18.32
N VAL A 41 -8.31 -5.96 18.66
CA VAL A 41 -6.94 -5.42 18.56
C VAL A 41 -5.91 -6.21 19.39
N LEU A 42 -6.33 -6.82 20.50
CA LEU A 42 -5.48 -7.65 21.37
C LEU A 42 -5.21 -9.06 20.82
N ARG A 43 -5.85 -9.41 19.71
CA ARG A 43 -5.78 -10.73 19.06
C ARG A 43 -5.21 -10.68 17.64
N GLN A 44 -4.75 -9.50 17.22
CA GLN A 44 -4.05 -9.35 15.95
C GLN A 44 -2.66 -9.99 16.01
N HIS A 45 -2.19 -10.42 14.85
CA HIS A 45 -0.87 -10.96 14.58
C HIS A 45 -0.49 -12.14 15.47
N THR A 46 -1.49 -12.95 15.85
CA THR A 46 -1.26 -14.16 16.62
C THR A 46 -0.58 -15.23 15.76
N THR A 47 -0.02 -16.25 16.41
CA THR A 47 0.56 -17.40 15.71
C THR A 47 -0.46 -18.16 14.84
N ALA A 48 -1.77 -17.97 15.07
CA ALA A 48 -2.81 -18.62 14.29
C ALA A 48 -3.01 -17.99 12.90
N SER A 49 -2.75 -16.69 12.73
CA SER A 49 -2.80 -16.02 11.42
C SER A 49 -1.47 -16.11 10.66
N ASN A 50 -0.38 -16.56 11.32
CA ASN A 50 0.95 -16.65 10.73
C ASN A 50 1.23 -18.04 10.10
N PRO A 51 1.36 -18.16 8.76
CA PRO A 51 1.62 -19.42 8.06
C PRO A 51 3.07 -19.92 8.19
N MET A 52 3.99 -19.14 8.75
CA MET A 52 5.41 -19.51 8.86
C MET A 52 5.68 -20.55 9.95
N GLY A 53 4.75 -20.69 10.91
CA GLY A 53 4.88 -21.55 12.08
C GLY A 53 5.78 -20.94 13.16
N ALA A 54 5.56 -21.35 14.41
CA ALA A 54 6.21 -20.76 15.59
C ALA A 54 7.74 -20.93 15.66
N ALA A 55 8.30 -21.85 14.88
CA ALA A 55 9.74 -22.12 14.84
C ALA A 55 10.49 -21.28 13.79
N PHE A 56 9.79 -20.48 12.97
CA PHE A 56 10.43 -19.66 11.95
C PHE A 56 11.11 -18.44 12.60
N ASN A 57 12.38 -18.22 12.25
CA ASN A 57 13.14 -17.05 12.65
C ASN A 57 13.53 -16.26 11.39
N TYR A 58 12.93 -15.07 11.21
CA TYR A 58 13.20 -14.26 10.02
C TYR A 58 14.62 -13.72 9.99
N ALA A 59 15.18 -13.32 11.14
CA ALA A 59 16.55 -12.81 11.20
C ALA A 59 17.56 -13.86 10.70
N GLU A 60 17.43 -15.12 11.12
CA GLU A 60 18.26 -16.22 10.61
C GLU A 60 18.02 -16.49 9.11
N ALA A 61 16.76 -16.46 8.67
CA ALA A 61 16.42 -16.65 7.27
C ALA A 61 17.03 -15.56 6.37
N PHE A 62 16.94 -14.29 6.80
CA PHE A 62 17.50 -13.13 6.12
C PHE A 62 19.03 -13.15 6.11
N GLN A 63 19.68 -13.55 7.21
CA GLN A 63 21.15 -13.72 7.25
C GLN A 63 21.66 -14.75 6.23
N SER A 64 20.83 -15.74 5.88
CA SER A 64 21.15 -16.76 4.86
C SER A 64 20.83 -16.34 3.42
N LEU A 65 20.35 -15.11 3.22
CA LEU A 65 19.98 -14.57 1.91
C LEU A 65 21.21 -14.09 1.16
N ASP A 66 21.32 -14.44 -0.12
CA ASP A 66 22.26 -13.78 -1.02
C ASP A 66 21.69 -12.41 -1.42
N LEU A 67 21.94 -11.41 -0.58
CA LEU A 67 21.43 -10.05 -0.82
C LEU A 67 21.97 -9.44 -2.12
N LYS A 68 23.19 -9.81 -2.54
CA LYS A 68 23.76 -9.33 -3.81
C LYS A 68 22.94 -9.84 -4.99
N ALA A 69 22.62 -11.13 -5.01
CA ALA A 69 21.79 -11.72 -6.03
C ALA A 69 20.38 -11.09 -6.06
N VAL A 70 19.77 -10.83 -4.90
CA VAL A 70 18.47 -10.14 -4.84
C VAL A 70 18.54 -8.76 -5.48
N LYS A 71 19.60 -7.99 -5.17
CA LYS A 71 19.80 -6.66 -5.77
C LYS A 71 20.00 -6.76 -7.28
N GLU A 72 20.77 -7.72 -7.77
CA GLU A 72 20.98 -7.98 -9.20
C GLU A 72 19.65 -8.27 -9.92
N ASP A 73 18.81 -9.13 -9.36
CA ASP A 73 17.47 -9.41 -9.90
C ASP A 73 16.57 -8.16 -9.91
N ILE A 74 16.65 -7.33 -8.86
CA ILE A 74 15.89 -6.07 -8.79
C ILE A 74 16.36 -5.10 -9.89
N PHE A 75 17.68 -4.98 -10.11
CA PHE A 75 18.25 -4.13 -11.17
C PHE A 75 17.83 -4.62 -12.57
N GLU A 76 17.82 -5.94 -12.79
CA GLU A 76 17.34 -6.53 -14.04
C GLU A 76 15.85 -6.24 -14.26
N LEU A 77 15.02 -6.48 -13.24
CA LEU A 77 13.58 -6.20 -13.29
C LEU A 77 13.30 -4.72 -13.65
N MET A 78 14.08 -3.78 -13.10
CA MET A 78 13.87 -2.36 -13.32
C MET A 78 13.87 -1.95 -14.79
N THR A 79 14.57 -2.67 -15.65
CA THR A 79 14.64 -2.39 -17.10
C THR A 79 13.96 -3.46 -17.95
N THR A 80 13.33 -4.46 -17.31
CA THR A 80 12.55 -5.51 -17.97
C THR A 80 11.07 -5.12 -17.96
N SER A 81 10.70 -4.20 -18.86
CA SER A 81 9.33 -3.71 -19.00
C SER A 81 8.34 -4.84 -19.28
N GLN A 82 7.18 -4.80 -18.63
CA GLN A 82 6.09 -5.74 -18.78
C GLN A 82 4.96 -5.14 -19.62
N ASP A 83 4.41 -5.89 -20.56
CA ASP A 83 3.36 -5.40 -21.47
C ASP A 83 2.08 -4.95 -20.73
N TRP A 84 1.76 -5.60 -19.62
CA TRP A 84 0.58 -5.27 -18.81
C TRP A 84 0.76 -3.97 -18.01
N TRP A 85 1.99 -3.52 -17.78
CA TRP A 85 2.29 -2.23 -17.14
C TRP A 85 3.63 -1.68 -17.62
N PRO A 86 3.71 -1.11 -18.84
CA PRO A 86 4.98 -0.71 -19.43
C PRO A 86 5.73 0.34 -18.60
N ALA A 87 7.06 0.22 -18.53
CA ALA A 87 7.90 1.12 -17.75
C ALA A 87 8.03 2.49 -18.41
N ASP A 88 7.76 3.57 -17.66
CA ASP A 88 8.08 4.92 -18.11
C ASP A 88 9.57 5.04 -18.39
N TYR A 89 9.90 5.62 -19.55
CA TYR A 89 11.29 5.79 -20.00
C TYR A 89 12.10 4.49 -20.03
N GLY A 90 11.43 3.32 -20.08
CA GLY A 90 12.08 2.01 -20.03
C GLY A 90 12.67 1.64 -18.66
N HIS A 91 12.30 2.33 -17.58
CA HIS A 91 12.86 2.08 -16.25
C HIS A 91 11.83 2.25 -15.11
N TYR A 92 11.55 1.20 -14.33
CA TYR A 92 10.64 1.22 -13.17
C TYR A 92 11.20 1.90 -11.91
N GLY A 93 12.39 2.50 -11.99
CA GLY A 93 13.12 3.01 -10.83
C GLY A 93 12.31 4.03 -10.04
N PRO A 94 11.81 5.11 -10.69
CA PRO A 94 11.00 6.11 -10.00
C PRO A 94 9.71 5.53 -9.40
N PHE A 95 9.12 4.51 -10.03
CA PHE A 95 7.93 3.84 -9.52
C PHE A 95 8.21 3.05 -8.23
N PHE A 96 9.36 2.37 -8.15
CA PHE A 96 9.79 1.71 -6.91
C PHE A 96 10.23 2.68 -5.82
N ILE A 97 10.79 3.85 -6.16
CA ILE A 97 11.05 4.93 -5.19
C ILE A 97 9.74 5.38 -4.57
N ARG A 98 8.72 5.69 -5.38
CA ARG A 98 7.39 6.06 -4.88
C ARG A 98 6.79 4.95 -3.99
N MET A 99 6.86 3.70 -4.42
CA MET A 99 6.35 2.57 -3.62
C MET A 99 7.02 2.48 -2.24
N ALA A 100 8.35 2.56 -2.19
CA ALA A 100 9.11 2.52 -0.95
C ALA A 100 8.81 3.73 -0.05
N TRP A 101 8.75 4.92 -0.65
CA TRP A 101 8.37 6.17 0.03
C TRP A 101 6.98 6.05 0.66
N HIS A 102 5.97 5.64 -0.10
CA HIS A 102 4.60 5.46 0.41
C HIS A 102 4.50 4.33 1.44
N SER A 103 5.38 3.33 1.37
CA SER A 103 5.40 2.26 2.37
C SER A 103 5.93 2.77 3.71
N ALA A 104 6.92 3.67 3.69
CA ALA A 104 7.51 4.23 4.91
C ALA A 104 6.76 5.47 5.42
N GLY A 105 6.14 6.22 4.53
CA GLY A 105 5.57 7.54 4.79
C GLY A 105 4.23 7.56 5.50
N THR A 106 3.76 6.44 6.06
CA THR A 106 2.56 6.44 6.91
C THR A 106 2.90 6.57 8.40
N TYR A 107 4.19 6.62 8.73
CA TYR A 107 4.71 6.66 10.10
C TYR A 107 4.33 7.95 10.83
N ARG A 108 4.07 7.89 12.14
CA ARG A 108 3.80 9.08 12.95
C ARG A 108 4.43 8.99 14.32
N ILE A 109 5.02 10.09 14.77
CA ILE A 109 5.72 10.14 16.07
C ILE A 109 4.78 10.09 17.28
N ALA A 110 3.52 10.53 17.10
CA ALA A 110 2.59 10.69 18.22
C ALA A 110 2.22 9.36 18.89
N ASP A 111 2.20 8.26 18.15
CA ASP A 111 1.95 6.92 18.69
C ASP A 111 2.83 5.81 18.10
N GLY A 112 3.76 6.15 17.21
CA GLY A 112 4.72 5.22 16.62
C GLY A 112 4.11 4.26 15.58
N ARG A 113 2.86 4.48 15.18
CA ARG A 113 2.15 3.60 14.22
C ARG A 113 2.44 3.99 12.77
N GLY A 114 2.12 3.07 11.86
CA GLY A 114 2.42 3.18 10.44
C GLY A 114 3.88 2.89 10.13
N GLY A 115 4.31 3.30 8.94
CA GLY A 115 5.64 3.03 8.41
C GLY A 115 5.77 1.66 7.74
N ALA A 116 6.99 1.35 7.30
CA ALA A 116 7.27 0.19 6.45
C ALA A 116 7.56 -1.10 7.22
N GLY A 117 7.58 -1.05 8.57
CA GLY A 117 8.12 -2.11 9.43
C GLY A 117 7.43 -3.48 9.30
N ALA A 118 6.18 -3.50 8.85
CA ALA A 118 5.35 -4.71 8.76
C ALA A 118 4.91 -5.04 7.32
N GLY A 119 5.27 -4.21 6.34
CA GLY A 119 4.88 -4.42 4.94
C GLY A 119 3.38 -4.24 4.67
N THR A 120 2.68 -3.45 5.48
CA THR A 120 1.21 -3.34 5.49
C THR A 120 0.62 -2.60 4.30
N GLN A 121 1.42 -1.97 3.44
CA GLN A 121 0.97 -1.44 2.15
C GLN A 121 0.32 -2.51 1.25
N ARG A 122 0.58 -3.80 1.50
CA ARG A 122 -0.04 -4.93 0.78
C ARG A 122 -1.44 -5.31 1.27
N PHE A 123 -1.91 -4.71 2.36
CA PHE A 123 -3.23 -4.97 2.96
C PHE A 123 -4.10 -3.73 3.00
N ALA A 124 -5.41 -3.92 3.17
CA ALA A 124 -6.32 -2.82 3.45
C ALA A 124 -5.98 -2.14 4.80
N PRO A 125 -6.25 -0.83 4.97
CA PRO A 125 -6.77 0.07 3.94
C PRO A 125 -5.68 0.58 2.99
N LEU A 126 -4.39 0.44 3.34
CA LEU A 126 -3.28 1.07 2.62
C LEU A 126 -3.14 0.61 1.17
N ASN A 127 -3.45 -0.66 0.87
CA ASN A 127 -3.41 -1.17 -0.50
C ASN A 127 -4.41 -0.48 -1.44
N SER A 128 -5.35 0.30 -0.88
CA SER A 128 -6.51 0.88 -1.56
C SER A 128 -6.68 2.38 -1.31
N TRP A 129 -5.76 3.01 -0.57
CA TRP A 129 -5.75 4.45 -0.44
C TRP A 129 -5.58 5.14 -1.80
N PRO A 130 -6.29 6.26 -2.08
CA PRO A 130 -6.15 6.98 -3.34
C PRO A 130 -4.69 7.36 -3.65
N ASP A 131 -3.93 7.80 -2.65
CA ASP A 131 -2.52 8.19 -2.84
C ASP A 131 -1.60 6.98 -3.14
N ASN A 132 -2.08 5.76 -2.89
CA ASN A 132 -1.40 4.51 -3.26
C ASN A 132 -1.85 3.96 -4.61
N ALA A 133 -2.59 4.74 -5.41
CA ALA A 133 -3.04 4.35 -6.74
C ALA A 133 -1.88 3.78 -7.58
N ASN A 134 -2.18 2.67 -8.25
CA ASN A 134 -1.27 1.84 -9.06
C ASN A 134 -0.09 1.19 -8.31
N LEU A 135 0.13 1.42 -7.02
CA LEU A 135 1.21 0.72 -6.28
C LEU A 135 0.95 -0.78 -6.11
N ASP A 136 -0.27 -1.25 -6.35
CA ASP A 136 -0.58 -2.67 -6.55
C ASP A 136 0.20 -3.27 -7.73
N LYS A 137 0.34 -2.52 -8.84
CA LYS A 137 1.17 -2.91 -9.98
C LYS A 137 2.66 -2.97 -9.61
N ALA A 138 3.16 -1.99 -8.85
CA ALA A 138 4.55 -1.97 -8.37
C ALA A 138 4.88 -3.21 -7.52
N ARG A 139 3.98 -3.58 -6.59
CA ARG A 139 4.15 -4.79 -5.77
C ARG A 139 4.08 -6.06 -6.62
N LEU A 140 3.18 -6.11 -7.61
CA LEU A 140 3.08 -7.26 -8.52
C LEU A 140 4.35 -7.44 -9.37
N LEU A 141 4.99 -6.35 -9.83
CA LEU A 141 6.27 -6.43 -10.54
C LEU A 141 7.37 -7.11 -9.71
N LEU A 142 7.36 -6.93 -8.38
CA LEU A 142 8.33 -7.55 -7.46
C LEU A 142 7.98 -9.00 -7.05
N TRP A 143 6.78 -9.48 -7.39
CA TRP A 143 6.35 -10.83 -7.02
C TRP A 143 7.29 -11.95 -7.49
N PRO A 144 7.82 -11.96 -8.74
CA PRO A 144 8.76 -12.99 -9.17
C PRO A 144 10.02 -13.08 -8.29
N ILE A 145 10.50 -11.94 -7.80
CA ILE A 145 11.65 -11.86 -6.89
C ILE A 145 11.25 -12.43 -5.52
N LYS A 146 10.10 -12.01 -4.97
CA LYS A 146 9.59 -12.57 -3.72
C LYS A 146 9.40 -14.09 -3.82
N GLN A 147 8.92 -14.59 -4.95
CA GLN A 147 8.72 -16.01 -5.22
C GLN A 147 10.06 -16.76 -5.26
N LYS A 148 11.07 -16.21 -5.95
CA LYS A 148 12.41 -16.82 -6.06
C LYS A 148 13.13 -16.94 -4.71
N TYR A 149 13.07 -15.90 -3.87
CA TYR A 149 13.77 -15.87 -2.58
C TYR A 149 12.92 -16.36 -1.39
N GLY A 150 11.61 -16.52 -1.60
CA GLY A 150 10.70 -17.12 -0.65
C GLY A 150 10.75 -16.44 0.72
N LYS A 151 10.86 -17.25 1.78
CA LYS A 151 10.85 -16.77 3.17
C LYS A 151 12.12 -16.07 3.64
N LYS A 152 13.17 -16.04 2.82
CA LYS A 152 14.44 -15.39 3.19
C LYS A 152 14.42 -13.86 3.05
N ILE A 153 13.42 -13.32 2.35
CA ILE A 153 13.16 -11.88 2.28
C ILE A 153 11.64 -11.66 2.45
N SER A 154 11.27 -10.77 3.36
CA SER A 154 9.90 -10.35 3.60
C SER A 154 9.43 -9.38 2.50
N TRP A 155 8.13 -9.21 2.35
CA TRP A 155 7.60 -8.11 1.54
C TRP A 155 7.97 -6.76 2.12
N ALA A 156 7.95 -6.63 3.45
CA ALA A 156 8.35 -5.42 4.16
C ALA A 156 9.77 -4.96 3.78
N ASP A 157 10.75 -5.87 3.77
CA ASP A 157 12.12 -5.55 3.34
C ASP A 157 12.23 -5.38 1.83
N LEU A 158 11.56 -6.23 1.03
CA LEU A 158 11.67 -6.19 -0.43
C LEU A 158 11.17 -4.87 -1.02
N MET A 159 10.06 -4.32 -0.50
CA MET A 159 9.52 -3.05 -0.99
C MET A 159 10.50 -1.88 -0.76
N ILE A 160 11.15 -1.83 0.40
CA ILE A 160 12.14 -0.79 0.72
C ILE A 160 13.45 -1.02 -0.03
N LEU A 161 13.90 -2.28 -0.12
CA LEU A 161 15.10 -2.63 -0.88
C LEU A 161 14.96 -2.23 -2.37
N ALA A 162 13.78 -2.42 -2.96
CA ALA A 162 13.51 -2.01 -4.34
C ALA A 162 13.68 -0.49 -4.54
N GLY A 163 13.21 0.34 -3.61
CA GLY A 163 13.43 1.79 -3.64
C GLY A 163 14.90 2.17 -3.49
N ASN A 164 15.64 1.52 -2.57
CA ASN A 164 17.09 1.73 -2.42
C ASN A 164 17.85 1.35 -3.69
N CYS A 165 17.55 0.19 -4.28
CA CYS A 165 18.14 -0.23 -5.54
C CYS A 165 17.79 0.75 -6.67
N ALA A 166 16.57 1.28 -6.73
CA ALA A 166 16.18 2.24 -7.76
C ALA A 166 17.05 3.51 -7.72
N LEU A 167 17.28 4.04 -6.52
CA LEU A 167 18.18 5.17 -6.33
C LEU A 167 19.60 4.84 -6.80
N GLU A 168 20.14 3.69 -6.40
CA GLU A 168 21.48 3.25 -6.81
C GLU A 168 21.62 3.05 -8.33
N SER A 169 20.64 2.43 -8.98
CA SER A 169 20.67 2.18 -10.43
C SER A 169 20.60 3.46 -11.25
N MET A 170 19.99 4.51 -10.70
CA MET A 170 19.87 5.83 -11.32
C MET A 170 20.98 6.81 -10.87
N GLY A 171 22.06 6.29 -10.29
CA GLY A 171 23.28 7.06 -10.00
C GLY A 171 23.33 7.74 -8.64
N PHE A 172 22.35 7.50 -7.75
CA PHE A 172 22.36 8.00 -6.38
C PHE A 172 22.86 6.93 -5.42
N LYS A 173 24.06 7.12 -4.86
CA LYS A 173 24.60 6.22 -3.85
C LYS A 173 23.87 6.42 -2.51
N THR A 174 23.07 5.43 -2.11
CA THR A 174 22.39 5.46 -0.80
C THR A 174 23.38 5.31 0.36
N PHE A 175 22.97 5.78 1.54
CA PHE A 175 23.78 5.68 2.76
C PHE A 175 23.98 4.22 3.21
N GLY A 176 22.97 3.37 2.98
CA GLY A 176 22.98 1.95 3.32
C GLY A 176 21.57 1.37 3.33
N PHE A 177 21.49 0.08 3.63
CA PHE A 177 20.23 -0.65 3.79
C PHE A 177 20.35 -1.66 4.92
N ALA A 178 19.27 -1.86 5.66
CA ALA A 178 19.12 -2.93 6.65
C ALA A 178 17.80 -3.67 6.40
N GLY A 179 17.88 -5.00 6.37
CA GLY A 179 16.70 -5.86 6.50
C GLY A 179 16.40 -6.19 7.95
N GLY A 180 15.40 -7.05 8.16
CA GLY A 180 14.94 -7.48 9.49
C GLY A 180 13.48 -7.14 9.77
N ARG A 181 12.75 -6.57 8.80
CA ARG A 181 11.30 -6.33 8.92
C ARG A 181 10.54 -7.62 8.69
N GLU A 182 9.84 -8.13 9.69
CA GLU A 182 9.00 -9.32 9.54
C GLU A 182 7.66 -8.97 8.87
N ASP A 183 7.18 -9.84 7.98
CA ASP A 183 5.85 -9.68 7.41
C ASP A 183 4.78 -9.99 8.47
N VAL A 184 3.76 -9.13 8.57
CA VAL A 184 2.49 -9.48 9.24
C VAL A 184 1.53 -10.16 8.26
N TRP A 185 0.49 -10.83 8.75
CA TRP A 185 -0.38 -11.70 7.93
C TRP A 185 -1.84 -11.28 7.86
N GLU A 186 -2.16 -10.13 8.44
CA GLU A 186 -3.47 -9.50 8.42
C GLU A 186 -3.29 -7.97 8.52
N PRO A 187 -4.27 -7.17 8.12
CA PRO A 187 -4.20 -5.70 8.25
C PRO A 187 -4.13 -5.26 9.72
N GLU A 188 -3.52 -4.10 9.96
CA GLU A 188 -3.50 -3.46 11.29
C GLU A 188 -4.80 -2.67 11.52
N GLU A 189 -5.75 -3.28 12.23
CA GLU A 189 -7.05 -2.68 12.60
C GLU A 189 -6.97 -1.73 13.81
N ASP A 190 -5.81 -1.63 14.45
CA ASP A 190 -5.58 -0.83 15.66
C ASP A 190 -4.96 0.54 15.37
N ILE A 191 -4.84 0.92 14.09
CA ILE A 191 -4.40 2.26 13.69
C ILE A 191 -5.61 3.16 13.45
N TYR A 192 -5.64 4.29 14.16
CA TYR A 192 -6.60 5.36 13.92
C TYR A 192 -6.09 6.31 12.84
N TRP A 193 -6.61 6.15 11.61
CA TRP A 193 -6.25 6.97 10.43
C TRP A 193 -7.07 8.26 10.30
N GLY A 194 -8.09 8.46 11.14
CA GLY A 194 -9.05 9.56 11.09
C GLY A 194 -10.49 9.07 11.20
N ALA A 195 -11.43 9.99 11.44
CA ALA A 195 -12.86 9.69 11.60
C ALA A 195 -13.69 9.88 10.31
N GLU A 196 -13.05 10.29 9.22
CA GLU A 196 -13.71 10.48 7.93
C GLU A 196 -14.36 9.20 7.40
N GLN A 197 -15.48 9.36 6.70
CA GLN A 197 -16.24 8.27 6.10
C GLN A 197 -16.09 8.22 4.57
N GLU A 198 -15.28 9.12 4.02
CA GLU A 198 -15.03 9.27 2.59
C GLU A 198 -13.53 9.46 2.36
N TRP A 199 -13.02 8.87 1.29
CA TRP A 199 -11.65 9.12 0.85
C TRP A 199 -11.46 10.59 0.49
N LEU A 200 -10.27 11.12 0.80
CA LEU A 200 -9.87 12.51 0.62
C LEU A 200 -10.68 13.53 1.45
N GLY A 201 -11.52 13.09 2.38
CA GLY A 201 -12.14 13.97 3.37
C GLY A 201 -11.12 14.57 4.34
N ASP A 202 -11.43 15.76 4.87
CA ASP A 202 -10.55 16.59 5.71
C ASP A 202 -11.16 16.96 7.08
N LYS A 203 -12.11 16.16 7.60
CA LYS A 203 -12.77 16.39 8.91
C LYS A 203 -11.86 16.05 10.09
N ARG A 204 -10.68 16.67 10.11
CA ARG A 204 -9.57 16.47 11.04
C ARG A 204 -8.89 17.76 11.46
N TYR A 205 -9.47 18.91 11.10
CA TYR A 205 -8.97 20.22 11.49
C TYR A 205 -9.89 20.86 12.53
N SER A 206 -9.28 21.63 13.42
CA SER A 206 -9.96 22.52 14.35
C SER A 206 -9.24 23.86 14.43
N GLY A 207 -9.87 24.87 15.05
CA GLY A 207 -9.28 26.20 15.15
C GLY A 207 -9.05 26.81 13.76
N GLU A 208 -7.88 27.41 13.55
CA GLU A 208 -7.51 27.97 12.25
C GLU A 208 -7.02 26.89 11.27
N ARG A 209 -6.12 26.00 11.73
CA ARG A 209 -5.60 24.86 10.94
C ARG A 209 -4.91 23.81 11.82
N ASP A 210 -5.42 23.57 13.01
CA ASP A 210 -4.83 22.61 13.94
C ASP A 210 -5.21 21.19 13.51
N LEU A 211 -4.25 20.45 12.97
CA LEU A 211 -4.44 19.06 12.55
C LEU A 211 -4.65 18.16 13.79
N GLU A 212 -5.66 17.31 13.75
CA GLU A 212 -6.01 16.40 14.84
C GLU A 212 -4.85 15.47 15.20
N ASN A 213 -4.53 15.35 16.49
CA ASN A 213 -3.61 14.32 16.98
C ASN A 213 -4.33 12.96 17.05
N PRO A 214 -3.69 11.85 16.64
CA PRO A 214 -2.27 11.70 16.30
C PRO A 214 -1.97 11.83 14.79
N LEU A 215 -2.90 12.29 13.97
CA LEU A 215 -2.82 12.24 12.49
C LEU A 215 -1.63 13.05 11.95
N ALA A 216 -1.08 12.62 10.82
CA ALA A 216 0.05 13.27 10.17
C ALA A 216 -0.16 13.45 8.66
N ALA A 217 -1.40 13.35 8.20
CA ALA A 217 -1.79 13.60 6.82
C ALA A 217 -2.99 14.56 6.78
N VAL A 218 -3.03 15.43 5.77
CA VAL A 218 -4.04 16.50 5.68
C VAL A 218 -5.43 16.02 5.28
N GLN A 219 -5.53 14.84 4.65
CA GLN A 219 -6.78 14.22 4.20
C GLN A 219 -6.72 12.71 4.37
N MET A 220 -7.88 12.08 4.51
CA MET A 220 -7.99 10.62 4.61
C MET A 220 -7.52 9.96 3.31
N GLY A 221 -6.58 9.03 3.40
CA GLY A 221 -6.07 8.32 2.23
C GLY A 221 -4.91 9.00 1.48
N LEU A 222 -4.38 10.10 2.02
CA LEU A 222 -3.11 10.70 1.60
C LEU A 222 -1.96 10.25 2.50
N ILE A 223 -0.74 10.24 1.97
CA ILE A 223 0.47 9.99 2.75
C ILE A 223 0.81 11.21 3.62
N TYR A 224 0.93 12.40 3.02
CA TYR A 224 1.25 13.65 3.74
C TYR A 224 0.26 14.77 3.42
N VAL A 225 0.43 15.41 2.26
CA VAL A 225 -0.29 16.62 1.86
C VAL A 225 -1.01 16.42 0.53
N ASN A 226 -1.95 17.30 0.23
CA ASN A 226 -2.60 17.32 -1.08
C ASN A 226 -1.65 17.95 -2.11
N PRO A 227 -1.35 17.27 -3.24
CA PRO A 227 -0.41 17.78 -4.23
C PRO A 227 -0.91 19.02 -5.00
N GLU A 228 -2.21 19.30 -4.98
CA GLU A 228 -2.82 20.51 -5.55
C GLU A 228 -2.89 21.67 -4.54
N GLY A 229 -2.38 21.46 -3.32
CA GLY A 229 -2.47 22.39 -2.21
C GLY A 229 -3.70 22.17 -1.32
N PRO A 230 -3.79 22.89 -0.19
CA PRO A 230 -4.83 22.72 0.82
C PRO A 230 -6.25 22.71 0.24
N ASN A 231 -6.94 21.57 0.34
CA ASN A 231 -8.30 21.38 -0.19
C ASN A 231 -8.43 21.69 -1.70
N GLY A 232 -7.36 21.43 -2.47
CA GLY A 232 -7.29 21.72 -3.90
C GLY A 232 -7.06 23.20 -4.23
N ASN A 233 -6.77 24.05 -3.23
CA ASN A 233 -6.38 25.44 -3.46
C ASN A 233 -4.87 25.53 -3.78
N PRO A 234 -4.49 25.95 -5.01
CA PRO A 234 -3.10 25.97 -5.45
C PRO A 234 -2.32 27.17 -4.89
N ASP A 235 -2.32 27.34 -3.57
CA ASP A 235 -1.53 28.32 -2.84
C ASP A 235 -0.27 27.65 -2.25
N PRO A 236 0.93 27.96 -2.79
CA PRO A 236 2.17 27.36 -2.33
C PRO A 236 2.56 27.70 -0.89
N LEU A 237 2.14 28.86 -0.37
CA LEU A 237 2.46 29.26 1.00
C LEU A 237 1.63 28.46 2.00
N LEU A 238 0.35 28.24 1.69
CA LEU A 238 -0.51 27.37 2.48
C LEU A 238 -0.06 25.90 2.38
N ALA A 239 0.34 25.44 1.19
CA ALA A 239 0.91 24.11 1.02
C ALA A 239 2.19 23.91 1.84
N ALA A 240 3.09 24.92 1.88
CA ALA A 240 4.32 24.86 2.67
C ALA A 240 4.07 24.73 4.18
N HIS A 241 2.99 25.33 4.69
CA HIS A 241 2.56 25.13 6.08
C HIS A 241 2.19 23.67 6.34
N ASP A 242 1.32 23.10 5.50
CA ASP A 242 0.89 21.70 5.62
C ASP A 242 2.05 20.71 5.46
N ILE A 243 2.99 21.00 4.55
CA ILE A 243 4.21 20.20 4.36
C ILE A 243 5.00 20.17 5.66
N ARG A 244 5.29 21.33 6.25
CA ARG A 244 6.05 21.41 7.50
C ARG A 244 5.35 20.68 8.64
N GLU A 245 4.04 20.87 8.79
CA GLU A 245 3.27 20.23 9.86
C GLU A 245 3.28 18.70 9.73
N THR A 246 2.95 18.19 8.54
CA THR A 246 2.84 16.74 8.32
C THR A 246 4.19 16.05 8.40
N PHE A 247 5.24 16.57 7.77
CA PHE A 247 6.59 16.02 7.88
C PHE A 247 7.13 16.09 9.31
N GLY A 248 6.86 17.18 10.04
CA GLY A 248 7.21 17.30 11.46
C GLY A 248 6.59 16.20 12.32
N ARG A 249 5.31 15.86 12.06
CA ARG A 249 4.64 14.71 12.71
C ARG A 249 5.16 13.35 12.26
N MET A 250 5.95 13.30 11.19
CA MET A 250 6.63 12.10 10.68
C MET A 250 8.15 12.11 10.96
N ALA A 251 8.57 12.88 11.97
CA ALA A 251 9.96 12.96 12.44
C ALA A 251 10.95 13.64 11.49
N MET A 252 10.48 14.42 10.51
CA MET A 252 11.33 15.13 9.57
C MET A 252 11.35 16.62 9.89
N ASN A 253 12.55 17.19 10.01
CA ASN A 253 12.74 18.64 10.12
C ASN A 253 12.72 19.32 8.74
N ASP A 254 12.90 20.65 8.69
CA ASP A 254 12.85 21.42 7.45
C ASP A 254 13.93 20.98 6.41
N GLU A 255 15.15 20.67 6.85
CA GLU A 255 16.24 20.23 5.97
C GLU A 255 15.93 18.85 5.37
N GLU A 256 15.50 17.91 6.22
CA GLU A 256 15.13 16.55 5.81
C GLU A 256 13.93 16.56 4.86
N THR A 257 12.93 17.39 5.16
CA THR A 257 11.73 17.57 4.32
C THR A 257 12.09 18.05 2.91
N VAL A 258 12.91 19.11 2.81
CA VAL A 258 13.33 19.63 1.50
C VAL A 258 14.18 18.59 0.76
N ALA A 259 15.10 17.92 1.44
CA ALA A 259 15.95 16.89 0.84
C ALA A 259 15.14 15.70 0.31
N LEU A 260 14.13 15.24 1.04
CA LEU A 260 13.25 14.15 0.64
C LEU A 260 12.39 14.51 -0.57
N ILE A 261 11.73 15.68 -0.55
CA ILE A 261 10.86 16.12 -1.66
C ILE A 261 11.70 16.38 -2.91
N ALA A 262 12.77 17.18 -2.80
CA ALA A 262 13.62 17.50 -3.95
C ALA A 262 14.35 16.25 -4.49
N GLY A 263 14.88 15.42 -3.60
CA GLY A 263 15.56 14.17 -3.98
C GLY A 263 14.60 13.17 -4.63
N GLY A 264 13.40 12.99 -4.07
CA GLY A 264 12.38 12.11 -4.62
C GLY A 264 11.89 12.57 -5.99
N HIS A 265 11.53 13.85 -6.12
CA HIS A 265 11.03 14.43 -7.38
C HIS A 265 12.14 14.74 -8.40
N THR A 266 13.39 14.37 -8.14
CA THR A 266 14.43 14.32 -9.18
C THR A 266 14.16 13.19 -10.18
N PHE A 267 13.30 12.23 -9.83
CA PHE A 267 13.04 11.02 -10.60
C PHE A 267 11.58 10.90 -11.01
N GLY A 268 11.36 10.42 -12.24
CA GLY A 268 10.06 9.96 -12.71
C GLY A 268 9.15 11.07 -13.22
N LYS A 269 7.85 10.85 -13.04
CA LYS A 269 6.77 11.69 -13.53
C LYS A 269 5.48 11.38 -12.76
N THR A 270 4.49 12.26 -12.87
CA THR A 270 3.10 11.99 -12.47
C THR A 270 2.27 11.51 -13.66
N HIS A 271 1.13 10.89 -13.39
CA HIS A 271 0.22 10.35 -14.42
C HIS A 271 -1.22 10.87 -14.26
N GLY A 272 -1.69 11.54 -15.29
CA GLY A 272 -2.97 12.23 -15.39
C GLY A 272 -3.45 12.32 -16.83
N ALA A 273 -3.27 11.25 -17.62
CA ALA A 273 -3.56 11.24 -19.05
C ALA A 273 -5.03 11.58 -19.40
N ALA A 274 -5.95 11.37 -18.46
CA ALA A 274 -7.34 11.81 -18.54
C ALA A 274 -7.96 11.95 -17.13
N ASP A 275 -9.22 12.40 -17.10
CA ASP A 275 -10.01 12.57 -15.88
C ASP A 275 -10.22 11.23 -15.15
N PRO A 276 -9.64 11.03 -13.94
CA PRO A 276 -9.74 9.77 -13.23
C PRO A 276 -11.19 9.39 -12.90
N SER A 277 -12.07 10.37 -12.65
CA SER A 277 -13.47 10.11 -12.28
C SER A 277 -14.29 9.45 -13.40
N LYS A 278 -13.81 9.52 -14.64
CA LYS A 278 -14.48 8.95 -15.82
C LYS A 278 -13.93 7.59 -16.23
N TYR A 279 -12.65 7.35 -15.98
CA TYR A 279 -11.91 6.26 -16.62
C TYR A 279 -11.30 5.26 -15.64
N VAL A 280 -11.14 5.63 -14.37
CA VAL A 280 -10.54 4.77 -13.35
C VAL A 280 -11.66 4.11 -12.53
N GLU A 281 -11.65 2.79 -12.49
CA GLU A 281 -12.58 1.98 -11.69
C GLU A 281 -12.11 1.84 -10.23
N ALA A 282 -12.78 0.98 -9.47
CA ALA A 282 -12.56 0.78 -8.05
C ALA A 282 -11.10 0.40 -7.69
N GLU A 283 -10.66 0.88 -6.53
CA GLU A 283 -9.43 0.50 -5.84
C GLU A 283 -9.40 -1.01 -5.48
N PRO A 284 -8.23 -1.60 -5.18
CA PRO A 284 -8.08 -3.05 -5.03
C PRO A 284 -9.07 -3.74 -4.08
N ALA A 285 -9.40 -3.15 -2.93
CA ALA A 285 -10.34 -3.72 -1.98
C ALA A 285 -11.81 -3.65 -2.45
N GLY A 286 -12.12 -2.75 -3.38
CA GLY A 286 -13.45 -2.58 -3.99
C GLY A 286 -13.57 -3.22 -5.38
N ALA A 287 -12.48 -3.71 -5.96
CA ALA A 287 -12.43 -4.27 -7.30
C ALA A 287 -13.09 -5.65 -7.41
N ASP A 288 -13.49 -6.03 -8.63
CA ASP A 288 -14.04 -7.36 -8.90
C ASP A 288 -12.97 -8.46 -8.72
N ILE A 289 -13.40 -9.66 -8.35
CA ILE A 289 -12.51 -10.82 -8.15
C ILE A 289 -11.67 -11.16 -9.39
N VAL A 290 -12.13 -10.83 -10.60
CA VAL A 290 -11.36 -11.05 -11.84
C VAL A 290 -10.10 -10.19 -11.92
N GLU A 291 -10.02 -9.08 -11.17
CA GLU A 291 -8.85 -8.21 -11.11
C GLU A 291 -7.75 -8.78 -10.19
N GLN A 292 -8.01 -9.89 -9.48
CA GLN A 292 -7.02 -10.63 -8.70
C GLN A 292 -6.24 -9.76 -7.69
N ASN A 293 -6.95 -8.92 -6.93
CA ASN A 293 -6.40 -7.98 -5.94
C ASN A 293 -5.55 -6.84 -6.54
N LEU A 294 -5.67 -6.61 -7.86
CA LEU A 294 -5.37 -5.33 -8.48
C LEU A 294 -6.62 -4.44 -8.45
N GLY A 295 -6.42 -3.15 -8.66
CA GLY A 295 -7.50 -2.17 -8.78
C GLY A 295 -7.12 -1.02 -9.70
N TRP A 296 -7.91 0.06 -9.63
CA TRP A 296 -7.76 1.26 -10.46
C TRP A 296 -7.69 0.93 -11.94
N LYS A 297 -8.50 -0.04 -12.38
CA LYS A 297 -8.58 -0.41 -13.79
C LYS A 297 -8.93 0.81 -14.60
N ASN A 298 -8.11 1.06 -15.62
CA ASN A 298 -8.19 2.25 -16.43
C ASN A 298 -8.73 1.90 -17.82
N ASN A 299 -9.91 2.42 -18.14
CA ASN A 299 -10.58 2.20 -19.42
C ASN A 299 -10.26 3.28 -20.47
N PHE A 300 -9.34 4.21 -20.18
CA PHE A 300 -8.85 5.17 -21.16
C PHE A 300 -7.74 4.55 -22.01
N GLY A 301 -7.93 4.52 -23.34
CA GLY A 301 -6.95 3.96 -24.27
C GLY A 301 -6.63 2.50 -23.95
N THR A 302 -5.35 2.18 -23.75
CA THR A 302 -4.89 0.84 -23.32
C THR A 302 -4.84 0.67 -21.80
N GLY A 303 -5.15 1.72 -21.03
CA GLY A 303 -5.13 1.71 -19.56
C GLY A 303 -3.75 1.85 -18.92
N ASN A 304 -2.67 1.88 -19.71
CA ASN A 304 -1.28 1.94 -19.25
C ASN A 304 -0.40 2.76 -20.21
N ALA A 305 0.92 2.84 -19.94
CA ALA A 305 1.87 3.64 -20.71
C ALA A 305 1.41 5.10 -20.88
N GLN A 306 1.28 5.62 -22.11
CA GLN A 306 0.84 7.00 -22.35
C GLN A 306 -0.59 7.31 -21.90
N TYR A 307 -1.38 6.29 -21.56
CA TYR A 307 -2.76 6.44 -21.08
C TYR A 307 -2.88 6.27 -19.56
N THR A 308 -1.77 6.14 -18.85
CA THR A 308 -1.77 5.92 -17.39
C THR A 308 -2.42 7.09 -16.66
N ILE A 309 -3.27 6.77 -15.68
CA ILE A 309 -3.88 7.72 -14.77
C ILE A 309 -3.61 7.21 -13.35
N THR A 310 -2.97 8.05 -12.53
CA THR A 310 -2.65 7.76 -11.13
C THR A 310 -3.20 8.86 -10.23
N SER A 311 -2.55 10.03 -10.21
CA SER A 311 -2.95 11.16 -9.37
C SER A 311 -3.90 12.13 -10.07
N GLY A 312 -3.97 12.08 -11.41
CA GLY A 312 -4.65 13.09 -12.21
C GLY A 312 -3.74 14.26 -12.62
N LEU A 313 -2.54 14.38 -12.03
CA LEU A 313 -1.51 15.33 -12.44
C LEU A 313 -0.62 14.70 -13.52
N GLU A 314 -0.23 15.45 -14.55
CA GLU A 314 0.58 14.94 -15.68
C GLU A 314 1.86 15.77 -15.87
N GLY A 315 3.00 15.09 -15.99
CA GLY A 315 4.28 15.74 -16.29
C GLY A 315 5.46 15.09 -15.58
N ALA A 316 6.66 15.32 -16.12
CA ALA A 316 7.95 14.95 -15.51
C ALA A 316 8.63 16.21 -14.98
#